data_AF-A0A7S2LY39-F1
#
_entry.id   AF-A0A7S2LY39-F1
#
_cell.length_a   1.000
_cell.length_b   1.000
_cell.length_c   1.000
_cell.angle_alpha   90.00
_cell.angle_beta   90.00
_cell.angle_gamma   90.00
#
_symmetry.space_group_name_H-M   'P 1'
#
loop_
_entity.id
_entity.type
_entity.pdbx_description
1 polymer ?
#
loop_
_entity_poly.entity_id
_entity_poly.type
_entity_poly.pdbx_seq_one_letter_code
_entity_poly.pdbx_strand_id
1 'polypeptide(L)'
;ALSKLEQGARALQGMPEGQTERTAAISKLRTQLEVLLKPQLLHALKKMETRLGPLQQCVGMYGTLGKMDVMREEYVRMRPGEVISLWFSFGGHAAIGKNSVVEDEEEKVMDDGDDLDNDDKTDEEEEAEDFDFSEETTDATTSSSTTNKSSSTQINAKQFIEFLPTFYESVLELLSKERAQSKQVFGPELAPSIVGRVLLECFKPIISSFKSRLGNVCPVPGSGISGNSSSGNDGFGGTEGIAAAYESTIQFLSLAYDQMEPWEGQGCKNQENDHDSASNNDDVMETIRTAFRMIASPFVPYQRALAEAERDPLGKAASMVAKDVR
;
A
#
# COMPACT_ATOMS: atom_id res chain seq x y z
N ALA A 1 8.66 -9.70 32.79
CA ALA A 1 8.15 -10.94 32.16
C ALA A 1 9.25 -11.66 31.37
N LEU A 2 9.92 -11.00 30.42
CA LEU A 2 11.01 -11.58 29.61
C LEU A 2 12.17 -12.17 30.42
N SER A 3 12.67 -11.46 31.43
CA SER A 3 13.71 -12.00 32.32
C SER A 3 13.29 -13.29 33.05
N LYS A 4 12.01 -13.40 33.45
CA LYS A 4 11.46 -14.64 34.05
C LYS A 4 11.35 -15.78 33.03
N LEU A 5 11.08 -15.45 31.76
CA LEU A 5 11.05 -16.43 30.66
C LEU A 5 12.45 -16.95 30.35
N GLU A 6 13.47 -16.09 30.29
CA GLU A 6 14.85 -16.53 30.09
C GLU A 6 15.36 -17.40 31.24
N GLN A 7 15.02 -17.04 32.47
CA GLN A 7 15.33 -17.87 33.64
C GLN A 7 14.59 -19.21 33.58
N GLY A 8 13.31 -19.22 33.18
CA GLY A 8 12.54 -20.45 32.96
C GLY A 8 13.11 -21.32 31.84
N ALA A 9 13.53 -20.72 30.72
CA ALA A 9 14.15 -21.42 29.60
C ALA A 9 15.52 -22.02 29.99
N ARG A 10 16.33 -21.30 30.76
CA ARG A 10 17.60 -21.82 31.32
C ARG A 10 17.37 -22.93 32.35
N ALA A 11 16.37 -22.78 33.22
CA ALA A 11 16.01 -23.81 34.19
C ALA A 11 15.56 -25.10 33.49
N LEU A 12 14.77 -24.96 32.41
CA LEU A 12 14.38 -26.10 31.60
C LEU A 12 15.59 -26.72 30.89
N GLN A 13 16.55 -25.94 30.41
CA GLN A 13 17.77 -26.45 29.74
C GLN A 13 18.58 -27.48 30.56
N GLY A 14 18.51 -27.44 31.89
CA GLY A 14 19.25 -28.34 32.78
C GLY A 14 18.65 -29.74 32.98
N MET A 15 17.44 -30.04 32.50
CA MET A 15 16.85 -31.37 32.70
C MET A 15 17.40 -32.38 31.66
N PRO A 16 17.75 -33.62 32.05
CA PRO A 16 18.41 -34.58 31.15
C PRO A 16 17.46 -35.33 30.19
N GLU A 17 16.14 -35.34 30.43
CA GLU A 17 15.14 -36.05 29.62
C GLU A 17 14.08 -35.08 29.05
N GLY A 18 13.49 -35.40 27.88
CA GLY A 18 12.36 -34.64 27.30
C GLY A 18 12.73 -33.42 26.43
N GLN A 19 13.81 -33.48 25.66
CA GLN A 19 14.27 -32.35 24.83
C GLN A 19 13.22 -31.84 23.82
N THR A 20 12.45 -32.74 23.23
CA THR A 20 11.36 -32.42 22.28
C THR A 20 10.17 -31.75 22.96
N GLU A 21 9.76 -32.24 24.14
CA GLU A 21 8.68 -31.63 24.92
C GLU A 21 9.08 -30.25 25.43
N ARG A 22 10.36 -30.06 25.80
CA ARG A 22 10.92 -28.77 26.18
C ARG A 22 10.90 -27.77 25.03
N THR A 23 11.38 -28.15 23.86
CA THR A 23 11.38 -27.24 22.69
C THR A 23 9.96 -26.87 22.30
N ALA A 24 9.02 -27.81 22.37
CA ALA A 24 7.59 -27.55 22.17
C ALA A 24 7.03 -26.57 23.22
N ALA A 25 7.34 -26.76 24.50
CA ALA A 25 6.88 -25.88 25.59
C ALA A 25 7.46 -24.47 25.47
N ILE A 26 8.76 -24.34 25.18
CA ILE A 26 9.42 -23.04 24.96
C ILE A 26 8.82 -22.35 23.74
N SER A 27 8.58 -23.07 22.64
CA SER A 27 7.93 -22.54 21.44
C SER A 27 6.53 -22.02 21.76
N LYS A 28 5.72 -22.81 22.49
CA LYS A 28 4.37 -22.41 22.91
C LYS A 28 4.39 -21.14 23.77
N LEU A 29 5.32 -21.03 24.72
CA LEU A 29 5.47 -19.83 25.56
C LEU A 29 5.88 -18.61 24.74
N ARG A 30 6.80 -18.76 23.78
CA ARG A 30 7.19 -17.67 22.86
C ARG A 30 6.01 -17.18 22.04
N THR A 31 5.19 -18.08 21.50
CA THR A 31 3.96 -17.72 20.78
C THR A 31 2.94 -17.02 21.69
N GLN A 32 2.75 -17.47 22.94
CA GLN A 32 1.85 -16.79 23.87
C GLN A 32 2.33 -15.36 24.20
N LEU A 33 3.64 -15.17 24.41
CA LEU A 33 4.20 -13.83 24.62
C LEU A 33 4.06 -12.94 23.39
N GLU A 34 4.25 -13.50 22.19
CA GLU A 34 4.03 -12.78 20.93
C GLU A 34 2.61 -12.20 20.86
N VAL A 35 1.59 -13.00 21.20
CA VAL A 35 0.19 -12.56 21.24
C VAL A 35 -0.02 -11.42 22.23
N LEU A 36 0.62 -11.48 23.40
CA LEU A 36 0.52 -10.44 24.43
C LEU A 36 1.29 -9.15 24.07
N LEU A 37 2.37 -9.26 23.30
CA LEU A 37 3.16 -8.11 22.85
C LEU A 37 2.54 -7.41 21.65
N LYS A 38 1.73 -8.10 20.84
CA LYS A 38 1.16 -7.56 19.60
C LYS A 38 0.39 -6.25 19.79
N PRO A 39 -0.49 -6.07 20.80
CA PRO A 39 -1.16 -4.78 21.02
C PRO A 39 -0.19 -3.64 21.33
N GLN A 40 0.88 -3.92 22.08
CA GLN A 40 1.91 -2.92 22.40
C GLN A 40 2.71 -2.53 21.15
N LEU A 41 3.06 -3.50 20.31
CA LEU A 41 3.70 -3.26 19.03
C LEU A 41 2.82 -2.38 18.14
N LEU A 42 1.54 -2.72 17.99
CA LEU A 42 0.61 -1.93 17.18
C LEU A 42 0.44 -0.50 17.72
N HIS A 43 0.39 -0.32 19.04
CA HIS A 43 0.33 1.00 19.65
C HIS A 43 1.61 1.81 19.39
N ALA A 44 2.78 1.18 19.48
CA ALA A 44 4.06 1.82 19.20
C ALA A 44 4.19 2.19 17.72
N LEU A 45 3.77 1.31 16.81
CA LEU A 45 3.76 1.57 15.37
C LEU A 45 2.86 2.76 15.00
N LYS A 46 1.68 2.88 15.62
CA LYS A 46 0.79 4.04 15.42
C LYS A 46 1.38 5.37 15.89
N LYS A 47 2.38 5.37 16.77
CA LYS A 47 2.98 6.58 17.37
C LYS A 47 4.46 6.78 16.97
N MET A 48 4.92 6.07 15.95
CA MET A 48 6.34 6.04 15.57
C MET A 48 6.92 7.42 15.22
N GLU A 49 6.10 8.32 14.66
CA GLU A 49 6.54 9.63 14.18
C GLU A 49 6.93 10.55 15.33
N THR A 50 6.30 10.34 16.49
CA THR A 50 6.53 11.15 17.68
C THR A 50 7.47 10.47 18.68
N ARG A 51 7.51 9.13 18.72
CA ARG A 51 8.26 8.37 19.74
C ARG A 51 8.79 7.04 19.21
N LEU A 52 10.09 7.00 18.90
CA LEU A 52 10.77 5.77 18.46
C LEU A 52 11.14 4.82 19.61
N GLY A 53 11.31 5.34 20.84
CA GLY A 53 11.76 4.55 21.99
C GLY A 53 10.92 3.30 22.30
N PRO A 54 9.58 3.39 22.39
CA PRO A 54 8.73 2.22 22.59
C PRO A 54 8.83 1.19 21.47
N LEU A 55 9.04 1.63 20.23
CA LEU A 55 9.22 0.73 19.08
C LEU A 55 10.56 -0.02 19.18
N GLN A 56 11.64 0.67 19.53
CA GLN A 56 12.96 0.05 19.76
C GLN A 56 12.91 -0.98 20.91
N GLN A 57 12.15 -0.71 21.97
CA GLN A 57 11.90 -1.70 23.01
C GLN A 57 11.18 -2.92 22.45
N CYS A 58 10.14 -2.74 21.64
CA CYS A 58 9.45 -3.85 20.98
C CYS A 58 10.40 -4.66 20.09
N VAL A 59 11.27 -4.01 19.30
CA VAL A 59 12.31 -4.69 18.51
C VAL A 59 13.18 -5.58 19.39
N GLY A 60 13.70 -5.05 20.50
CA GLY A 60 14.52 -5.84 21.43
C GLY A 60 13.77 -7.07 21.96
N MET A 61 12.50 -6.91 22.34
CA MET A 61 11.67 -8.02 22.82
C MET A 61 11.43 -9.07 21.73
N TYR A 62 11.03 -8.67 20.52
CA TYR A 62 10.84 -9.60 19.40
C TYR A 62 12.14 -10.27 18.94
N GLY A 63 13.28 -9.58 19.08
CA GLY A 63 14.62 -10.13 18.88
C GLY A 63 14.91 -11.28 19.85
N THR A 64 14.69 -11.08 21.15
CA THR A 64 14.89 -12.14 22.17
C THR A 64 13.95 -13.34 21.98
N LEU A 65 12.76 -13.13 21.41
CA LEU A 65 11.81 -14.19 21.09
C LEU A 65 12.16 -14.95 19.80
N GLY A 66 13.09 -14.45 18.98
CA GLY A 66 13.36 -15.00 17.65
C GLY A 66 12.18 -14.81 16.69
N LYS A 67 11.39 -13.75 16.88
CA LYS A 67 10.16 -13.44 16.14
C LYS A 67 10.28 -12.16 15.31
N MET A 68 11.49 -11.83 14.89
CA MET A 68 11.76 -10.60 14.12
C MET A 68 10.98 -10.55 12.80
N ASP A 69 10.66 -11.69 12.19
CA ASP A 69 9.89 -11.73 10.95
C ASP A 69 8.47 -11.20 11.13
N VAL A 70 7.81 -11.60 12.23
CA VAL A 70 6.47 -11.11 12.58
C VAL A 70 6.50 -9.61 12.84
N MET A 71 7.51 -9.12 13.56
CA MET A 71 7.64 -7.69 13.84
C MET A 71 7.84 -6.88 12.55
N ARG A 72 8.69 -7.35 11.63
CA ARG A 72 8.88 -6.71 10.31
C ARG A 72 7.60 -6.73 9.48
N GLU A 73 6.87 -7.84 9.49
CA GLU A 73 5.61 -7.97 8.76
C GLU A 73 4.55 -6.99 9.27
N GLU A 74 4.36 -6.89 10.59
CA GLU A 74 3.43 -5.93 11.19
C GLU A 74 3.86 -4.49 10.95
N TYR A 75 5.17 -4.20 11.02
CA TYR A 75 5.72 -2.88 10.71
C TYR A 75 5.36 -2.46 9.28
N VAL A 76 5.65 -3.32 8.30
CA VAL A 76 5.38 -3.05 6.88
C VAL A 76 3.89 -2.90 6.61
N ARG A 77 3.05 -3.75 7.20
CA ARG A 77 1.59 -3.74 6.98
C ARG A 77 0.93 -2.43 7.39
N MET A 78 1.48 -1.73 8.39
CA MET A 78 0.91 -0.48 8.91
C MET A 78 1.31 0.76 8.10
N ARG A 79 2.30 0.67 7.21
CA ARG A 79 2.83 1.85 6.48
C ARG A 79 1.93 2.42 5.40
N PRO A 80 1.31 1.61 4.53
CA PRO A 80 0.67 2.14 3.32
C PRO A 80 -0.63 2.92 3.55
N GLY A 81 -1.15 3.01 4.78
CA GLY A 81 -2.51 3.47 5.05
C GLY A 81 -2.84 4.84 4.45
N GLU A 82 -1.96 5.82 4.60
CA GLU A 82 -2.17 7.19 4.11
C GLU A 82 -2.14 7.26 2.58
N VAL A 83 -1.17 6.59 1.95
CA VAL A 83 -1.03 6.51 0.49
C VAL A 83 -2.22 5.78 -0.14
N ILE A 84 -2.67 4.68 0.46
CA ILE A 84 -3.86 3.96 0.01
C ILE A 84 -5.08 4.87 0.13
N SER A 85 -5.22 5.59 1.25
CA SER A 85 -6.32 6.55 1.43
C SER A 85 -6.29 7.66 0.38
N LEU A 86 -5.10 8.18 0.04
CA LEU A 86 -4.92 9.19 -1.00
C LEU A 86 -5.34 8.67 -2.38
N TRP A 87 -5.00 7.42 -2.71
CA TRP A 87 -5.41 6.81 -3.98
C TRP A 87 -6.94 6.74 -4.12
N PHE A 88 -7.63 6.34 -3.04
CA PHE A 88 -9.07 6.16 -3.05
C PHE A 88 -9.86 7.45 -2.77
N SER A 89 -9.24 8.50 -2.23
CA SER A 89 -9.86 9.83 -2.14
C SER A 89 -9.96 10.52 -3.51
N PHE A 90 -9.07 10.18 -4.44
CA PHE A 90 -9.19 10.60 -5.84
C PHE A 90 -10.50 10.06 -6.45
N GLY A 91 -11.36 10.97 -6.90
CA GLY A 91 -12.67 10.63 -7.47
C GLY A 91 -13.87 10.92 -6.56
N GLY A 92 -13.67 11.51 -5.38
CA GLY A 92 -14.76 12.18 -4.66
C GLY A 92 -15.76 11.26 -3.96
N HIS A 93 -15.35 10.09 -3.48
CA HIS A 93 -15.95 9.60 -2.24
C HIS A 93 -15.30 10.41 -1.12
N ALA A 94 -15.81 11.63 -0.95
CA ALA A 94 -15.52 12.44 0.21
C ALA A 94 -15.67 11.54 1.43
N ALA A 95 -14.58 11.42 2.18
CA ALA A 95 -14.59 10.85 3.50
C ALA A 95 -15.79 11.44 4.26
N ILE A 96 -16.75 10.58 4.59
CA ILE A 96 -17.74 10.89 5.61
C ILE A 96 -16.95 11.17 6.89
N GLY A 97 -16.96 12.44 7.29
CA GLY A 97 -16.75 12.92 8.65
C GLY A 97 -15.45 12.53 9.34
N LYS A 98 -14.42 13.37 9.22
CA LYS A 98 -13.52 13.63 10.36
C LYS A 98 -13.58 15.11 10.69
N ASN A 99 -14.15 15.38 11.87
CA ASN A 99 -14.27 16.68 12.53
C ASN A 99 -12.99 17.52 12.39
N SER A 100 -13.12 18.61 11.64
CA SER A 100 -12.34 19.82 11.85
C SER A 100 -12.87 20.48 13.12
N VAL A 101 -12.26 20.17 14.26
CA VAL A 101 -12.37 21.00 15.46
C VAL A 101 -11.61 22.29 15.15
N VAL A 102 -12.38 23.36 14.96
CA VAL A 102 -11.90 24.73 14.96
C VAL A 102 -11.61 25.07 16.42
N GLU A 103 -10.33 25.18 16.77
CA GLU A 103 -9.93 25.87 18.00
C GLU A 103 -9.74 27.36 17.64
N ASP A 104 -10.81 28.12 17.84
CA ASP A 104 -10.75 29.58 17.97
C ASP A 104 -10.34 29.89 19.43
N GLU A 105 -9.11 30.39 19.59
CA GLU A 105 -8.66 31.01 20.84
C GLU A 105 -9.20 32.45 20.89
N GLU A 106 -10.35 32.65 21.55
CA GLU A 106 -10.70 33.96 22.13
C GLU A 106 -10.41 33.97 23.63
N GLU A 107 -9.38 34.75 23.94
CA GLU A 107 -9.05 35.29 25.24
C GLU A 107 -10.23 36.12 25.78
N LYS A 108 -10.62 35.87 27.06
CA LYS A 108 -10.76 36.87 28.14
C LYS A 108 -12.04 36.73 29.01
N VAL A 109 -11.79 36.95 30.31
CA VAL A 109 -12.65 37.45 31.41
C VAL A 109 -13.19 36.42 32.39
N MET A 110 -12.80 36.65 33.65
CA MET A 110 -13.22 36.02 34.90
C MET A 110 -14.72 36.23 35.19
N ASP A 111 -15.38 35.26 35.82
CA ASP A 111 -16.40 35.56 36.83
C ASP A 111 -16.55 34.41 37.83
N ASP A 112 -16.75 34.78 39.09
CA ASP A 112 -16.93 33.95 40.28
C ASP A 112 -18.31 33.27 40.31
N GLY A 113 -18.45 32.19 41.08
CA GLY A 113 -19.73 31.90 41.74
C GLY A 113 -20.20 30.44 41.74
N ASP A 114 -20.05 29.83 42.93
CA ASP A 114 -21.01 28.99 43.67
C ASP A 114 -21.64 27.73 43.05
N ASP A 115 -21.45 26.64 43.81
CA ASP A 115 -22.44 25.66 44.31
C ASP A 115 -23.65 25.33 43.42
N LEU A 116 -23.83 24.03 43.15
CA LEU A 116 -24.82 23.21 43.85
C LEU A 116 -24.79 21.75 43.35
N ASP A 117 -24.85 20.85 44.33
CA ASP A 117 -25.24 19.44 44.20
C ASP A 117 -26.53 19.26 43.38
N ASN A 118 -26.57 18.22 42.53
CA ASN A 118 -27.76 17.38 42.45
C ASN A 118 -27.45 16.01 41.84
N ASP A 119 -27.81 14.98 42.60
CA ASP A 119 -28.20 13.65 42.15
C ASP A 119 -29.20 13.75 40.98
N ASP A 120 -29.16 12.84 40.01
CA ASP A 120 -30.21 11.82 39.83
C ASP A 120 -29.89 10.89 38.65
N LYS A 121 -30.34 9.65 38.79
CA LYS A 121 -30.27 8.53 37.87
C LYS A 121 -31.16 8.76 36.66
N THR A 122 -30.79 8.17 35.53
CA THR A 122 -31.72 7.46 34.66
C THR A 122 -30.98 6.43 33.81
N ASP A 123 -31.31 5.16 34.06
CA ASP A 123 -31.16 4.05 33.12
C ASP A 123 -32.10 4.27 31.94
N GLU A 124 -31.63 4.22 30.70
CA GLU A 124 -32.47 3.89 29.53
C GLU A 124 -31.72 2.96 28.58
N GLU A 125 -32.27 1.75 28.47
CA GLU A 125 -32.05 0.76 27.43
C GLU A 125 -32.74 1.24 26.15
N GLU A 126 -32.04 1.32 25.02
CA GLU A 126 -32.69 1.31 23.68
C GLU A 126 -31.73 0.58 22.72
N GLU A 127 -32.04 -0.68 22.42
CA GLU A 127 -32.83 -1.13 21.27
C GLU A 127 -31.93 -1.45 20.06
N ALA A 128 -31.91 -2.74 19.73
CA ALA A 128 -31.27 -3.27 18.55
C ALA A 128 -32.19 -3.01 17.35
N GLU A 129 -31.76 -2.17 16.40
CA GLU A 129 -32.44 -2.03 15.13
C GLU A 129 -32.14 -3.23 14.22
N ASP A 130 -33.17 -4.07 14.07
CA ASP A 130 -33.33 -5.06 13.00
C ASP A 130 -33.33 -4.35 11.64
N PHE A 131 -32.33 -4.67 10.81
CA PHE A 131 -32.25 -4.20 9.43
C PHE A 131 -33.10 -5.13 8.53
N ASP A 132 -34.36 -4.78 8.35
CA ASP A 132 -35.31 -5.50 7.49
C ASP A 132 -35.08 -5.16 6.00
N PHE A 133 -34.94 -6.21 5.19
CA PHE A 133 -34.72 -6.14 3.74
C PHE A 133 -36.04 -6.42 3.04
N SER A 134 -36.85 -5.38 2.79
CA SER A 134 -38.03 -5.50 1.93
C SER A 134 -37.69 -5.17 0.48
N GLU A 135 -37.70 -6.24 -0.31
CA GLU A 135 -37.76 -6.28 -1.75
C GLU A 135 -39.14 -5.76 -2.21
N GLU A 136 -39.21 -4.58 -2.84
CA GLU A 136 -40.41 -4.16 -3.55
C GLU A 136 -40.09 -3.68 -4.96
N THR A 137 -40.65 -4.43 -5.90
CA THR A 137 -40.71 -4.20 -7.34
C THR A 137 -41.71 -3.09 -7.66
N THR A 138 -41.27 -2.02 -8.33
CA THR A 138 -42.18 -1.20 -9.15
C THR A 138 -41.52 -0.76 -10.44
N ASP A 139 -42.07 -1.30 -11.53
CA ASP A 139 -41.82 -0.90 -12.91
C ASP A 139 -42.42 0.49 -13.22
N ALA A 140 -41.69 1.17 -14.12
CA ALA A 140 -42.16 2.16 -15.10
C ALA A 140 -42.84 3.46 -14.61
N THR A 141 -42.10 4.58 -14.73
CA THR A 141 -42.56 5.71 -15.56
C THR A 141 -41.37 6.46 -16.15
N THR A 142 -41.40 6.50 -17.48
CA THR A 142 -40.51 7.16 -18.43
C THR A 142 -40.22 8.63 -18.07
N SER A 143 -38.93 8.96 -17.93
CA SER A 143 -38.41 10.29 -18.25
C SER A 143 -37.06 10.12 -18.94
N SER A 144 -37.09 10.32 -20.25
CA SER A 144 -35.96 10.34 -21.16
C SER A 144 -34.97 11.45 -20.79
N SER A 145 -33.80 11.07 -20.27
CA SER A 145 -32.58 11.90 -20.26
C SER A 145 -31.42 11.11 -20.87
N THR A 146 -31.48 10.95 -22.19
CA THR A 146 -30.32 10.51 -22.96
C THR A 146 -29.36 11.70 -23.13
N THR A 147 -28.06 11.38 -23.12
CA THR A 147 -26.90 12.17 -23.56
C THR A 147 -26.33 13.27 -22.64
N ASN A 148 -25.38 12.86 -21.77
CA ASN A 148 -24.12 13.59 -21.46
C ASN A 148 -23.09 12.72 -20.67
N LYS A 149 -22.90 11.44 -21.04
CA LYS A 149 -21.93 10.55 -20.38
C LYS A 149 -20.48 10.66 -20.89
N SER A 150 -20.26 11.21 -22.10
CA SER A 150 -18.94 11.25 -22.72
C SER A 150 -18.01 12.33 -22.13
N SER A 151 -18.57 13.48 -21.72
CA SER A 151 -17.79 14.58 -21.14
C SER A 151 -17.30 14.29 -19.72
N SER A 152 -18.10 13.63 -18.89
CA SER A 152 -17.71 13.28 -17.51
C SER A 152 -16.56 12.28 -17.45
N THR A 153 -16.52 11.31 -18.38
CA THR A 153 -15.46 10.29 -18.43
C THR A 153 -14.13 10.88 -18.89
N GLN A 154 -14.14 11.80 -19.86
CA GLN A 154 -12.92 12.48 -20.32
C GLN A 154 -12.34 13.42 -19.25
N ILE A 155 -13.18 14.13 -18.49
CA ILE A 155 -12.73 14.97 -17.37
C ILE A 155 -12.04 14.12 -16.29
N ASN A 156 -12.62 12.95 -15.96
CA ASN A 156 -12.04 12.05 -14.97
C ASN A 156 -10.70 11.43 -15.45
N ALA A 157 -10.60 11.08 -16.74
CA ALA A 157 -9.36 10.57 -17.32
C ALA A 157 -8.22 11.60 -17.26
N LYS A 158 -8.48 12.86 -17.63
CA LYS A 158 -7.48 13.93 -17.55
C LYS A 158 -7.03 14.18 -16.11
N GLN A 159 -7.98 14.30 -15.18
CA GLN A 159 -7.70 14.47 -13.76
C GLN A 159 -6.87 13.31 -13.20
N PHE A 160 -7.09 12.08 -13.68
CA PHE A 160 -6.34 10.91 -13.24
C PHE A 160 -4.88 10.98 -13.69
N ILE A 161 -4.62 11.38 -14.93
CA ILE A 161 -3.25 11.57 -15.44
C ILE A 161 -2.53 12.69 -14.69
N GLU A 162 -3.23 13.78 -14.38
CA GLU A 162 -2.67 14.89 -13.57
C GLU A 162 -2.43 14.49 -12.11
N PHE A 163 -3.24 13.58 -11.55
CA PHE A 163 -3.10 13.08 -10.18
C PHE A 163 -1.95 12.08 -10.01
N LEU A 164 -1.66 11.26 -11.03
CA LEU A 164 -0.66 10.19 -10.94
C LEU A 164 0.72 10.66 -10.45
N PRO A 165 1.32 11.74 -11.00
CA PRO A 165 2.60 12.27 -10.50
C PRO A 165 2.56 12.61 -9.01
N THR A 166 1.52 13.33 -8.55
CA THR A 166 1.36 13.70 -7.12
C THR A 166 1.21 12.48 -6.22
N PHE A 167 0.47 11.47 -6.68
CA PHE A 167 0.39 10.19 -5.97
C PHE A 167 1.76 9.52 -5.86
N TYR A 168 2.52 9.45 -6.96
CA TYR A 168 3.86 8.88 -6.96
C TYR A 168 4.85 9.63 -6.09
N GLU A 169 4.78 10.97 -6.06
CA GLU A 169 5.57 11.79 -5.13
C GLU A 169 5.26 11.44 -3.67
N SER A 170 3.98 11.27 -3.33
CA SER A 170 3.56 10.86 -1.98
C SER A 170 4.10 9.46 -1.60
N VAL A 171 4.11 8.53 -2.57
CA VAL A 171 4.73 7.21 -2.36
C VAL A 171 6.25 7.34 -2.17
N LEU A 172 6.93 8.15 -2.97
CA LEU A 172 8.39 8.36 -2.85
C LEU A 172 8.76 9.01 -1.52
N GLU A 173 7.96 9.97 -1.05
CA GLU A 173 8.14 10.58 0.27
C GLU A 173 8.01 9.53 1.39
N LEU A 174 6.98 8.66 1.30
CA LEU A 174 6.82 7.54 2.22
C LEU A 174 8.04 6.62 2.18
N LEU A 175 8.52 6.21 1.00
CA LEU A 175 9.69 5.33 0.88
C LEU A 175 10.96 5.96 1.47
N SER A 176 11.16 7.26 1.27
CA SER A 176 12.28 8.01 1.87
C SER A 176 12.21 8.04 3.40
N LYS A 177 11.03 8.35 3.96
CA LYS A 177 10.79 8.28 5.41
C LYS A 177 11.03 6.88 5.96
N GLU A 178 10.50 5.87 5.27
CA GLU A 178 10.65 4.47 5.67
C GLU A 178 12.08 3.97 5.57
N ARG A 179 12.86 4.43 4.60
CA ARG A 179 14.30 4.13 4.52
C ARG A 179 15.04 4.64 5.76
N ALA A 180 14.77 5.89 6.17
CA ALA A 180 15.41 6.47 7.35
C ALA A 180 14.97 5.76 8.65
N GLN A 181 13.66 5.53 8.81
CA GLN A 181 13.11 4.90 10.01
C GLN A 181 13.51 3.42 10.12
N SER A 182 13.41 2.66 9.03
CA SER A 182 13.79 1.24 9.03
C SER A 182 15.28 1.07 9.32
N LYS A 183 16.15 1.97 8.83
CA LYS A 183 17.58 1.97 9.18
C LYS A 183 17.80 2.18 10.69
N GLN A 184 17.01 3.04 11.33
CA GLN A 184 17.10 3.28 12.78
C GLN A 184 16.55 2.12 13.62
N VAL A 185 15.52 1.43 13.12
CA VAL A 185 14.80 0.39 13.87
C VAL A 185 15.40 -1.00 13.66
N PHE A 186 15.80 -1.32 12.43
CA PHE A 186 16.23 -2.65 12.01
C PHE A 186 17.69 -2.71 11.55
N GLY A 187 18.34 -1.56 11.40
CA GLY A 187 19.70 -1.45 10.87
C GLY A 187 19.74 -1.28 9.34
N PRO A 188 20.92 -0.91 8.80
CA PRO A 188 21.09 -0.62 7.37
C PRO A 188 20.87 -1.84 6.48
N GLU A 189 21.24 -3.03 6.94
CA GLU A 189 21.16 -4.28 6.16
C GLU A 189 19.73 -4.66 5.78
N LEU A 190 18.78 -4.44 6.70
CA LEU A 190 17.39 -4.84 6.52
C LEU A 190 16.51 -3.71 5.92
N ALA A 191 16.99 -2.47 5.96
CA ALA A 191 16.23 -1.31 5.48
C ALA A 191 15.80 -1.45 3.99
N PRO A 192 16.68 -1.80 3.03
CA PRO A 192 16.30 -2.07 1.64
C PRO A 192 15.14 -3.07 1.48
N SER A 193 15.23 -4.20 2.19
CA SER A 193 14.22 -5.26 2.17
C SER A 193 12.86 -4.75 2.66
N ILE A 194 12.87 -3.98 3.75
CA ILE A 194 11.67 -3.41 4.35
C ILE A 194 11.03 -2.39 3.41
N VAL A 195 11.80 -1.47 2.85
CA VAL A 195 11.30 -0.45 1.91
C VAL A 195 10.69 -1.12 0.67
N GLY A 196 11.33 -2.16 0.12
CA GLY A 196 10.78 -2.94 -0.98
C GLY A 196 9.44 -3.62 -0.65
N ARG A 197 9.29 -4.15 0.56
CA ARG A 197 8.01 -4.72 1.02
C ARG A 197 6.95 -3.64 1.26
N VAL A 198 7.32 -2.46 1.76
CA VAL A 198 6.39 -1.33 1.89
C VAL A 198 5.84 -0.92 0.53
N LEU A 199 6.71 -0.78 -0.48
CA LEU A 199 6.27 -0.48 -1.85
C LEU A 199 5.26 -1.52 -2.38
N LEU A 200 5.55 -2.80 -2.16
CA LEU A 200 4.67 -3.89 -2.55
C LEU A 200 3.29 -3.78 -1.86
N GLU A 201 3.25 -3.53 -0.55
CA GLU A 201 1.99 -3.37 0.19
C GLU A 201 1.22 -2.10 -0.20
N CYS A 202 1.90 -1.03 -0.63
CA CYS A 202 1.23 0.16 -1.17
C CYS A 202 0.42 -0.17 -2.42
N PHE A 203 0.99 -0.92 -3.36
CA PHE A 203 0.35 -1.14 -4.66
C PHE A 203 -0.59 -2.34 -4.70
N LYS A 204 -0.39 -3.37 -3.86
CA LYS A 204 -1.26 -4.57 -3.79
C LYS A 204 -2.77 -4.27 -3.84
N PRO A 205 -3.34 -3.42 -2.97
CA PRO A 205 -4.77 -3.13 -2.99
C PRO A 205 -5.18 -2.18 -4.14
N ILE A 206 -4.22 -1.48 -4.72
CA ILE A 206 -4.45 -0.43 -5.72
C ILE A 206 -4.49 -0.98 -7.15
N ILE A 207 -3.76 -2.06 -7.46
CA ILE A 207 -3.57 -2.55 -8.85
C ILE A 207 -4.89 -2.73 -9.60
N SER A 208 -5.92 -3.32 -8.97
CA SER A 208 -7.22 -3.52 -9.63
C SER A 208 -7.88 -2.19 -10.02
N SER A 209 -7.87 -1.23 -9.09
CA SER A 209 -8.38 0.12 -9.34
C SER A 209 -7.54 0.86 -10.38
N PHE A 210 -6.21 0.73 -10.34
CA PHE A 210 -5.32 1.32 -11.34
C PHE A 210 -5.62 0.79 -12.73
N LYS A 211 -5.75 -0.53 -12.90
CA LYS A 211 -6.14 -1.14 -14.17
C LYS A 211 -7.49 -0.63 -14.67
N SER A 212 -8.48 -0.49 -13.78
CA SER A 212 -9.79 0.04 -14.15
C SER A 212 -9.73 1.51 -14.56
N ARG A 213 -8.98 2.35 -13.83
CA ARG A 213 -8.82 3.78 -14.15
C ARG A 213 -8.06 3.96 -15.46
N LEU A 214 -7.02 3.18 -15.71
CA LEU A 214 -6.28 3.18 -16.98
C LEU A 214 -7.17 2.74 -18.16
N GLY A 215 -8.02 1.73 -17.95
CA GLY A 215 -9.04 1.32 -18.92
C GLY A 215 -10.03 2.42 -19.32
N ASN A 216 -10.34 3.33 -18.39
CA ASN A 216 -11.19 4.49 -18.66
C ASN A 216 -10.46 5.60 -19.43
N VAL A 217 -9.13 5.75 -19.23
CA VAL A 217 -8.31 6.71 -19.99
C VAL A 217 -8.19 6.29 -21.45
N CYS A 218 -7.98 4.99 -21.67
CA CYS A 218 -7.95 4.44 -23.01
C CYS A 218 -8.44 2.98 -22.98
N PRO A 219 -9.56 2.69 -23.65
CA PRO A 219 -10.01 1.32 -23.84
C PRO A 219 -8.96 0.52 -24.61
N VAL A 220 -8.66 -0.70 -24.15
CA VAL A 220 -7.70 -1.57 -24.83
C VAL A 220 -8.22 -1.89 -26.26
N PRO A 221 -7.40 -1.70 -27.31
CA PRO A 221 -7.79 -2.06 -28.67
C PRO A 221 -8.22 -3.53 -28.75
N GLY A 222 -9.43 -3.81 -29.26
CA GLY A 222 -9.96 -5.17 -29.39
C GLY A 222 -10.81 -5.66 -28.21
N SER A 223 -10.93 -4.90 -27.12
CA SER A 223 -12.04 -5.10 -26.17
C SER A 223 -13.31 -4.67 -26.88
N GLY A 224 -14.24 -5.59 -27.15
CA GLY A 224 -15.39 -5.47 -28.07
C GLY A 224 -16.43 -4.38 -27.77
N ILE A 225 -16.08 -3.32 -27.04
CA ILE A 225 -16.83 -2.07 -26.95
C ILE A 225 -16.45 -1.23 -28.18
N SER A 226 -16.88 -1.67 -29.36
CA SER A 226 -16.91 -0.84 -30.57
C SER A 226 -18.01 0.21 -30.43
N GLY A 227 -17.76 1.20 -29.56
CA GLY A 227 -18.37 2.51 -29.67
C GLY A 227 -17.70 3.22 -30.85
N ASN A 228 -18.45 3.34 -31.94
CA ASN A 228 -18.04 3.95 -33.20
C ASN A 228 -17.73 5.45 -33.02
N SER A 229 -16.57 5.79 -32.44
CA SER A 229 -16.08 7.17 -32.32
C SER A 229 -14.89 7.39 -33.25
N SER A 230 -15.11 7.12 -34.54
CA SER A 230 -14.41 7.79 -35.62
C SER A 230 -14.94 9.22 -35.74
N SER A 231 -14.47 10.11 -34.86
CA SER A 231 -14.69 11.55 -35.03
C SER A 231 -13.54 12.30 -34.38
N GLY A 232 -12.75 12.97 -35.22
CA GLY A 232 -11.54 13.69 -34.84
C GLY A 232 -11.81 14.76 -33.81
N ASN A 233 -11.52 14.45 -32.55
CA ASN A 233 -11.49 15.42 -31.48
C ASN A 233 -10.13 15.33 -30.81
N ASP A 234 -9.44 16.47 -30.76
CA ASP A 234 -8.19 16.75 -30.04
C ASP A 234 -8.36 16.62 -28.51
N GLY A 235 -9.13 15.63 -28.06
CA GLY A 235 -9.48 15.38 -26.69
C GLY A 235 -8.45 14.49 -26.03
N PHE A 236 -7.69 15.05 -25.09
CA PHE A 236 -6.82 14.37 -24.14
C PHE A 236 -7.47 13.06 -23.65
N GLY A 237 -7.05 11.92 -24.19
CA GLY A 237 -7.68 10.62 -23.97
C GLY A 237 -7.42 9.67 -25.14
N GLY A 238 -6.63 8.63 -24.90
CA GLY A 238 -6.15 7.73 -25.95
C GLY A 238 -4.73 7.24 -25.68
N THR A 239 -3.96 7.01 -26.75
CA THR A 239 -2.57 6.55 -26.67
C THR A 239 -1.65 7.53 -25.94
N GLU A 240 -1.88 8.84 -26.07
CA GLU A 240 -1.12 9.87 -25.35
C GLU A 240 -1.30 9.78 -23.84
N GLY A 241 -2.54 9.60 -23.36
CA GLY A 241 -2.83 9.46 -21.94
C GLY A 241 -2.19 8.19 -21.33
N ILE A 242 -2.21 7.07 -22.07
CA ILE A 242 -1.49 5.86 -21.65
C ILE A 242 0.01 6.10 -21.64
N ALA A 243 0.57 6.75 -22.67
CA ALA A 243 1.99 7.03 -22.77
C ALA A 243 2.46 7.92 -21.60
N ALA A 244 1.71 8.97 -21.29
CA ALA A 244 1.98 9.84 -20.14
C ALA A 244 1.91 9.08 -18.80
N ALA A 245 0.88 8.24 -18.61
CA ALA A 245 0.79 7.38 -17.41
C ALA A 245 1.97 6.40 -17.31
N TYR A 246 2.35 5.79 -18.43
CA TYR A 246 3.46 4.84 -18.50
C TYR A 246 4.79 5.53 -18.21
N GLU A 247 5.06 6.67 -18.84
CA GLU A 247 6.26 7.48 -18.60
C GLU A 247 6.38 7.89 -17.14
N SER A 248 5.29 8.44 -16.56
CA SER A 248 5.23 8.79 -15.14
C SER A 248 5.50 7.57 -14.24
N THR A 249 4.94 6.41 -14.59
CA THR A 249 5.18 5.15 -13.85
C THR A 249 6.65 4.72 -13.93
N ILE A 250 7.27 4.77 -15.11
CA ILE A 250 8.68 4.38 -15.28
C ILE A 250 9.61 5.36 -14.55
N GLN A 251 9.34 6.65 -14.62
CA GLN A 251 10.08 7.67 -13.88
C GLN A 251 9.97 7.41 -12.37
N PHE A 252 8.76 7.16 -11.87
CA PHE A 252 8.52 6.78 -10.48
C PHE A 252 9.31 5.52 -10.08
N LEU A 253 9.24 4.45 -10.87
CA LEU A 253 9.94 3.20 -10.58
C LEU A 253 11.46 3.38 -10.56
N SER A 254 11.99 4.24 -11.43
CA SER A 254 13.42 4.58 -11.44
C SER A 254 13.84 5.28 -10.14
N LEU A 255 13.07 6.29 -9.71
CA LEU A 255 13.32 6.99 -8.45
C LEU A 255 13.10 6.09 -7.22
N ALA A 256 12.11 5.19 -7.26
CA ALA A 256 11.85 4.24 -6.19
C ALA A 256 12.99 3.22 -6.05
N TYR A 257 13.59 2.79 -7.18
CA TYR A 257 14.75 1.92 -7.18
C TYR A 257 15.92 2.56 -6.41
N ASP A 258 16.22 3.84 -6.65
CA ASP A 258 17.28 4.56 -5.95
C ASP A 258 17.06 4.64 -4.41
N GLN A 259 15.81 4.59 -3.96
CA GLN A 259 15.47 4.54 -2.53
C GLN A 259 15.69 3.16 -1.90
N MET A 260 15.57 2.10 -2.70
CA MET A 260 15.70 0.72 -2.24
C MET A 260 17.09 0.14 -2.49
N GLU A 261 17.88 0.77 -3.36
CA GLU A 261 19.23 0.29 -3.63
C GLU A 261 20.09 0.40 -2.36
N PRO A 262 20.75 -0.71 -1.94
CA PRO A 262 21.70 -0.68 -0.84
C PRO A 262 22.95 0.09 -1.29
N TRP A 263 22.96 1.41 -1.11
CA TRP A 263 24.12 2.26 -1.41
C TRP A 263 25.34 2.02 -0.50
N GLU A 264 25.31 1.05 0.42
CA GLU A 264 26.45 0.75 1.31
C GLU A 264 27.40 -0.28 0.70
N GLY A 265 28.11 0.16 -0.33
CA GLY A 265 29.25 -0.52 -0.94
C GLY A 265 30.56 0.25 -0.80
N GLN A 266 30.81 0.98 0.30
CA GLN A 266 32.12 1.59 0.52
C GLN A 266 32.41 1.86 2.00
N GLY A 267 32.60 0.82 2.80
CA GLY A 267 32.96 1.09 4.20
C GLY A 267 33.37 -0.05 5.13
N CYS A 268 33.28 -1.34 4.78
CA CYS A 268 33.81 -2.41 5.65
C CYS A 268 34.25 -3.61 4.81
N LYS A 269 35.35 -3.47 4.07
CA LYS A 269 36.18 -4.63 3.71
C LYS A 269 36.77 -5.14 5.02
N ASN A 270 36.13 -6.12 5.66
CA ASN A 270 36.72 -7.06 6.63
C ASN A 270 35.61 -7.95 7.22
N GLN A 271 35.13 -8.96 6.49
CA GLN A 271 34.64 -10.19 7.12
C GLN A 271 34.53 -11.33 6.11
N GLU A 272 35.39 -12.32 6.30
CA GLU A 272 35.59 -13.55 5.51
C GLU A 272 34.46 -14.61 5.70
N ASN A 273 33.20 -14.19 5.86
CA ASN A 273 32.06 -15.13 6.04
C ASN A 273 30.93 -14.82 5.04
N ASP A 274 31.19 -15.09 3.76
CA ASP A 274 30.42 -14.55 2.62
C ASP A 274 29.27 -15.43 2.09
N HIS A 275 28.78 -16.40 2.87
CA HIS A 275 27.74 -17.33 2.36
C HIS A 275 26.29 -16.93 2.69
N ASP A 276 26.06 -16.15 3.76
CA ASP A 276 24.71 -15.72 4.19
C ASP A 276 24.31 -14.32 3.66
N SER A 277 25.30 -13.46 3.33
CA SER A 277 25.06 -12.09 2.83
C SER A 277 24.48 -12.08 1.42
N ALA A 278 24.95 -13.00 0.56
CA ALA A 278 24.50 -13.11 -0.83
C ALA A 278 23.01 -13.51 -0.93
N SER A 279 22.55 -14.45 -0.09
CA SER A 279 21.16 -14.93 -0.10
C SER A 279 20.17 -13.81 0.24
N ASN A 280 20.50 -12.93 1.19
CA ASN A 280 19.61 -11.85 1.59
C ASN A 280 19.46 -10.78 0.51
N ASN A 281 20.53 -10.47 -0.22
CA ASN A 281 20.49 -9.50 -1.32
C ASN A 281 19.66 -10.02 -2.51
N ASP A 282 19.76 -11.31 -2.82
CA ASP A 282 18.94 -11.94 -3.87
C ASP A 282 17.44 -11.87 -3.54
N ASP A 283 17.07 -12.10 -2.27
CA ASP A 283 15.69 -11.99 -1.80
C ASP A 283 15.16 -10.55 -1.85
N VAL A 284 16.00 -9.56 -1.52
CA VAL A 284 15.65 -8.12 -1.65
C VAL A 284 15.38 -7.79 -3.12
N MET A 285 16.29 -8.17 -4.02
CA MET A 285 16.13 -7.89 -5.44
C MET A 285 14.92 -8.59 -6.04
N GLU A 286 14.59 -9.83 -5.63
CA GLU A 286 13.37 -10.48 -6.08
C GLU A 286 12.10 -9.79 -5.57
N THR A 287 12.14 -9.27 -4.34
CA THR A 287 11.03 -8.46 -3.79
C THR A 287 10.82 -7.19 -4.63
N ILE A 288 11.90 -6.47 -4.95
CA ILE A 288 11.86 -5.25 -5.78
C ILE A 288 11.35 -5.59 -7.19
N ARG A 289 11.88 -6.63 -7.84
CA ARG A 289 11.41 -7.09 -9.15
C ARG A 289 9.92 -7.43 -9.13
N THR A 290 9.45 -8.11 -8.08
CA THR A 290 8.04 -8.47 -7.91
C THR A 290 7.16 -7.23 -7.80
N ALA A 291 7.57 -6.24 -7.00
CA ALA A 291 6.86 -4.97 -6.89
C ALA A 291 6.79 -4.25 -8.25
N PHE A 292 7.91 -4.18 -8.98
CA PHE A 292 7.98 -3.47 -10.25
C PHE A 292 7.12 -4.14 -11.32
N ARG A 293 7.17 -5.47 -11.42
CA ARG A 293 6.29 -6.25 -12.31
C ARG A 293 4.82 -6.04 -11.97
N MET A 294 4.48 -6.00 -10.68
CA MET A 294 3.11 -5.75 -10.22
C MET A 294 2.62 -4.36 -10.64
N ILE A 295 3.43 -3.33 -10.43
CA ILE A 295 3.11 -1.93 -10.76
C ILE A 295 3.03 -1.72 -12.27
N ALA A 296 3.88 -2.38 -13.06
CA ALA A 296 3.86 -2.32 -14.52
C ALA A 296 2.76 -3.21 -15.15
N SER A 297 2.20 -4.17 -14.41
CA SER A 297 1.21 -5.13 -14.94
C SER A 297 -0.02 -4.52 -15.61
N PRO A 298 -0.57 -3.36 -15.19
CA PRO A 298 -1.70 -2.72 -15.87
C PRO A 298 -1.40 -2.32 -17.32
N PHE A 299 -0.12 -2.12 -17.68
CA PHE A 299 0.30 -1.68 -19.00
C PHE A 299 0.48 -2.83 -20.01
N VAL A 300 0.57 -4.08 -19.56
CA VAL A 300 0.83 -5.26 -20.42
C VAL A 300 -0.17 -5.40 -21.58
N PRO A 301 -1.50 -5.22 -21.40
CA PRO A 301 -2.44 -5.30 -22.51
C PRO A 301 -2.18 -4.25 -23.59
N TYR A 302 -1.78 -3.04 -23.19
CA TYR A 302 -1.49 -1.94 -24.10
C TYR A 302 -0.20 -2.17 -24.89
N GLN A 303 0.84 -2.69 -24.23
CA GLN A 303 2.09 -3.07 -24.89
C GLN A 303 1.86 -4.17 -25.93
N ARG A 304 1.02 -5.17 -25.63
CA ARG A 304 0.66 -6.23 -26.59
C ARG A 304 -0.12 -5.66 -27.77
N ALA A 305 -1.13 -4.82 -27.51
CA ALA A 305 -1.91 -4.21 -28.57
C ALA A 305 -1.06 -3.31 -29.48
N LEU A 306 -0.10 -2.57 -28.93
CA LEU A 306 0.86 -1.79 -29.70
C LEU A 306 1.73 -2.68 -30.60
N ALA A 307 2.30 -3.76 -30.04
CA ALA A 307 3.12 -4.70 -30.81
C ALA A 307 2.32 -5.40 -31.94
N GLU A 308 1.04 -5.71 -31.72
CA GLU A 308 0.15 -6.26 -32.75
C GLU A 308 -0.18 -5.22 -33.83
N ALA A 309 -0.45 -3.97 -33.42
CA ALA A 309 -0.70 -2.85 -34.31
C ALA A 309 0.52 -2.48 -35.16
N GLU A 310 1.75 -2.67 -34.66
CA GLU A 310 2.98 -2.51 -35.46
C GLU A 310 3.17 -3.66 -36.45
N ARG A 311 2.74 -4.88 -36.09
CA ARG A 311 2.88 -6.06 -36.95
C ARG A 311 1.90 -6.08 -38.13
N ASP A 312 0.69 -5.56 -37.98
CA ASP A 312 -0.35 -5.55 -39.01
C ASP A 312 0.01 -4.74 -40.29
N PRO A 313 0.52 -3.50 -40.22
CA PRO A 313 0.95 -2.74 -41.39
C PRO A 313 2.21 -3.34 -42.02
N LEU A 314 3.16 -3.88 -41.24
CA LEU A 314 4.30 -4.63 -41.80
C LEU A 314 3.84 -5.90 -42.51
N GLY A 315 2.89 -6.64 -41.93
CA GLY A 315 2.31 -7.84 -42.53
C GLY A 315 1.51 -7.55 -43.80
N LYS A 316 0.73 -6.46 -43.80
CA LYS A 316 -0.02 -6.00 -45.00
C LYS A 316 0.92 -5.47 -46.08
N ALA A 317 1.94 -4.70 -45.74
CA ALA A 317 2.94 -4.23 -46.69
C ALA A 317 3.74 -5.40 -47.30
N ALA A 318 4.18 -6.36 -46.47
CA ALA A 318 4.84 -7.58 -46.95
C ALA A 318 3.91 -8.43 -47.83
N SER A 319 2.62 -8.53 -47.48
CA SER A 319 1.63 -9.24 -48.30
C SER A 319 1.32 -8.53 -49.63
N MET A 320 1.35 -7.20 -49.68
CA MET A 320 1.16 -6.43 -50.92
C MET A 320 2.35 -6.61 -51.85
N VAL A 321 3.58 -6.52 -51.32
CA VAL A 321 4.81 -6.79 -52.09
C VAL A 321 4.85 -8.24 -52.60
N ALA A 322 4.42 -9.21 -51.79
CA ALA A 322 4.35 -10.62 -52.22
C ALA A 322 3.28 -10.88 -53.29
N LYS A 323 2.23 -10.04 -53.39
CA LYS A 323 1.21 -10.13 -54.44
C LYS A 323 1.69 -9.51 -55.76
N ASP A 324 2.52 -8.46 -55.70
CA ASP A 324 3.06 -7.78 -56.90
C ASP A 324 4.24 -8.52 -57.56
N VAL A 325 4.84 -9.49 -56.86
CA VAL A 325 5.98 -10.31 -57.37
C VAL A 325 5.50 -11.60 -58.08
N ARG A 326 4.19 -11.81 -58.24
CA ARG A 326 3.60 -12.99 -58.88
C ARG A 326 2.95 -12.66 -60.21
#